data_AF-A0A1G5CBN6-F1
#
_entry.id   AF-A0A1G5CBN6-F1
#
_cell.length_a   1.000
_cell.length_b   1.000
_cell.length_c   1.000
_cell.angle_alpha   90.00
_cell.angle_beta   90.00
_cell.angle_gamma   90.00
#
_symmetry.space_group_name_H-M   'P 1'
#
loop_
_entity.id
_entity.type
_entity.pdbx_description
1 polymer ?
#
loop_
_entity_poly.entity_id
_entity_poly.type
_entity_poly.pdbx_seq_one_letter_code
_entity_poly.pdbx_strand_id
1 'polypeptide(L)'
;MNKFKKIMNNLLSYLTAFLLIVMTALVLWQVFTRYILNNPSVFTEELVRIILIWSSFLGASYAFGTRQHMALVFFKEKSKGLKKKAIYVFIDVMILGFAILVLIKGGYQLASGVMGIKTPILGISRGLIYMIAPFSGIIITIYQLMNIKEDIEMVD
;
A
#
# COMPACT_ATOMS: atom_id res chain seq x y z
N MET A 1 14.31 -8.03 -15.09
CA MET A 1 13.84 -7.58 -13.77
C MET A 1 15.05 -7.27 -12.92
N ASN A 2 15.31 -5.99 -12.68
CA ASN A 2 16.46 -5.53 -11.91
C ASN A 2 16.49 -6.19 -10.52
N LYS A 3 17.67 -6.63 -10.06
CA LYS A 3 17.89 -7.30 -8.75
C LYS A 3 17.24 -6.52 -7.60
N PHE A 4 17.27 -5.18 -7.69
CA PHE A 4 16.63 -4.26 -6.76
C PHE A 4 15.10 -4.41 -6.69
N LYS A 5 14.42 -4.47 -7.84
CA LYS A 5 12.95 -4.62 -7.92
C LYS A 5 12.49 -5.94 -7.30
N LYS A 6 13.26 -7.01 -7.50
CA LYS A 6 13.00 -8.34 -6.92
C LYS A 6 13.10 -8.31 -5.39
N ILE A 7 14.10 -7.62 -4.85
CA ILE A 7 14.26 -7.45 -3.39
C ILE A 7 13.07 -6.68 -2.82
N MET A 8 12.70 -5.54 -3.41
CA MET A 8 11.54 -4.76 -2.96
C MET A 8 10.25 -5.58 -2.97
N ASN A 9 10.00 -6.32 -4.06
CA ASN A 9 8.81 -7.17 -4.20
C ASN A 9 8.74 -8.24 -3.11
N ASN A 10 9.85 -8.94 -2.87
CA ASN A 10 9.91 -9.98 -1.86
C ASN A 10 9.70 -9.37 -0.46
N LEU A 11 10.35 -8.25 -0.17
CA LEU A 11 10.22 -7.57 1.12
C LEU A 11 8.78 -7.14 1.39
N LEU A 12 8.13 -6.45 0.43
CA LEU A 12 6.74 -6.03 0.57
C LEU A 12 5.79 -7.21 0.69
N SER A 13 6.01 -8.27 -0.10
CA SER A 13 5.19 -9.48 -0.06
C SER A 13 5.28 -10.17 1.29
N TYR A 14 6.49 -10.43 1.79
CA TYR A 14 6.68 -11.04 3.11
C TYR A 14 6.12 -10.18 4.25
N LEU A 15 6.33 -8.86 4.20
CA LEU A 15 5.83 -7.95 5.22
C LEU A 15 4.29 -7.92 5.23
N THR A 16 3.66 -7.85 4.05
CA THR A 16 2.20 -7.85 3.92
C THR A 16 1.61 -9.18 4.35
N ALA A 17 2.22 -10.31 3.96
CA ALA A 17 1.79 -11.65 4.39
C ALA A 17 1.89 -11.82 5.91
N PHE A 18 2.99 -11.36 6.51
CA PHE A 18 3.17 -11.39 7.96
C PHE A 18 2.09 -10.57 8.68
N LEU A 19 1.83 -9.33 8.23
CA LEU A 19 0.78 -8.47 8.79
C LEU A 19 -0.61 -9.14 8.70
N LEU A 20 -0.92 -9.81 7.58
CA LEU A 20 -2.19 -10.53 7.41
C LEU A 20 -2.32 -11.72 8.36
N ILE A 21 -1.26 -12.49 8.57
CA ILE A 21 -1.25 -13.61 9.53
C ILE A 21 -1.51 -13.08 10.94
N VAL A 22 -0.80 -12.02 11.34
CA VAL A 22 -0.97 -11.39 12.66
C VAL A 22 -2.39 -10.85 12.81
N MET A 23 -2.92 -10.15 11.80
CA MET A 23 -4.29 -9.63 11.82
C MET A 23 -5.31 -10.77 11.99
N THR A 24 -5.13 -11.87 11.26
CA THR A 24 -6.01 -13.04 11.33
C THR A 24 -6.01 -13.64 12.74
N ALA A 25 -4.83 -13.83 13.34
CA ALA A 25 -4.70 -14.35 14.70
C ALA A 25 -5.40 -13.43 15.73
N LEU A 26 -5.25 -12.11 15.60
CA LEU A 26 -5.89 -11.14 16.48
C LEU A 26 -7.42 -11.15 16.34
N VAL A 27 -7.95 -11.29 15.12
CA VAL A 27 -9.40 -11.39 14.91
C VAL A 27 -9.95 -12.69 15.49
N LEU A 28 -9.23 -13.81 15.35
CA LEU A 28 -9.62 -15.06 16.00
C LEU A 28 -9.64 -14.93 17.53
N TRP A 29 -8.66 -14.21 18.10
CA TRP A 29 -8.64 -13.89 19.52
C TRP A 29 -9.82 -12.99 19.94
N GLN A 30 -10.21 -12.02 19.11
CA GLN A 30 -11.41 -11.21 19.38
C GLN A 30 -12.68 -12.04 19.43
N VAL A 31 -12.85 -12.97 18.48
CA VAL A 31 -13.98 -13.89 18.46
C VAL A 31 -13.96 -14.72 19.74
N PHE A 32 -12.82 -15.31 20.11
CA PHE A 32 -12.69 -16.07 21.35
C PHE A 32 -13.07 -15.25 22.60
N THR A 33 -12.48 -14.07 22.77
CA THR A 33 -12.74 -13.22 23.94
C THR A 33 -14.19 -12.73 24.02
N ARG A 34 -14.80 -12.42 22.88
CA ARG A 34 -16.18 -11.95 22.82
C ARG A 34 -17.19 -13.05 23.12
N TYR A 35 -17.02 -14.24 22.54
CA TYR A 35 -18.02 -15.30 22.63
C TYR A 35 -17.81 -16.26 23.79
N ILE A 36 -16.57 -16.44 24.26
CA ILE A 36 -16.24 -17.39 25.34
C ILE A 36 -16.01 -16.67 26.65
N LEU A 37 -15.25 -15.57 26.64
CA LEU A 37 -14.94 -14.80 27.85
C LEU A 37 -15.99 -13.72 28.16
N ASN A 38 -16.99 -13.51 27.29
CA ASN A 38 -17.99 -12.43 27.38
C ASN A 38 -17.39 -11.03 27.64
N ASN A 39 -16.11 -10.83 27.32
CA ASN A 39 -15.40 -9.58 27.54
C ASN A 39 -14.67 -9.20 26.23
N PRO A 40 -15.26 -8.31 25.41
CA PRO A 40 -14.67 -7.93 24.14
C PRO A 40 -13.34 -7.20 24.35
N SER A 41 -12.27 -7.71 23.73
CA SER A 41 -10.95 -7.11 23.85
C SER A 41 -10.80 -5.85 22.98
N VAL A 42 -11.16 -4.70 23.54
CA VAL A 42 -11.13 -3.39 22.84
C VAL A 42 -9.73 -3.01 22.35
N PHE A 43 -8.69 -3.43 23.08
CA PHE A 43 -7.28 -3.25 22.69
C PHE A 43 -6.95 -3.95 21.35
N THR A 44 -7.38 -5.20 21.19
CA THR A 44 -7.13 -5.93 19.95
C THR A 44 -7.89 -5.34 18.78
N GLU A 45 -9.06 -4.72 19.00
CA GLU A 45 -9.83 -4.05 17.96
C GLU A 45 -9.07 -2.86 17.37
N GLU A 46 -8.42 -2.06 18.23
CA GLU A 46 -7.60 -0.94 17.81
C GLU A 46 -6.34 -1.43 17.05
N LEU A 47 -5.66 -2.47 17.54
CA LEU A 47 -4.50 -3.05 16.86
C LEU A 47 -4.84 -3.62 15.48
N VAL A 48 -5.94 -4.38 15.36
CA VAL A 48 -6.39 -4.93 14.07
C VAL A 48 -6.64 -3.81 13.08
N ARG A 49 -7.25 -2.70 13.50
CA ARG A 49 -7.48 -1.54 12.63
C ARG A 49 -6.17 -0.92 12.13
N ILE A 50 -5.18 -0.78 13.01
CA ILE A 50 -3.86 -0.25 12.65
C ILE A 50 -3.16 -1.17 11.64
N ILE A 51 -3.13 -2.47 11.92
CA ILE A 51 -2.52 -3.49 11.07
C ILE A 51 -3.24 -3.56 9.72
N LEU A 52 -4.57 -3.46 9.71
CA LEU A 52 -5.37 -3.44 8.49
C LEU A 52 -4.94 -2.26 7.60
N ILE A 53 -4.92 -1.03 8.14
CA ILE A 53 -4.49 0.17 7.40
C ILE A 53 -3.10 -0.07 6.81
N TRP A 54 -2.15 -0.53 7.62
CA TRP A 54 -0.77 -0.75 7.17
C TRP A 54 -0.66 -1.83 6.08
N SER A 55 -1.35 -2.95 6.26
CA SER A 55 -1.37 -4.05 5.29
C SER A 55 -2.00 -3.64 3.96
N SER A 56 -3.07 -2.82 3.98
CA SER A 56 -3.73 -2.33 2.77
C SER A 56 -2.80 -1.42 1.97
N PHE A 57 -2.11 -0.48 2.63
CA PHE A 57 -1.18 0.42 1.94
C PHE A 57 0.05 -0.31 1.39
N LEU A 58 0.64 -1.23 2.16
CA LEU A 58 1.78 -2.03 1.70
C LEU A 58 1.41 -2.97 0.54
N GLY A 59 0.25 -3.63 0.64
CA GLY A 59 -0.30 -4.48 -0.42
C GLY A 59 -0.61 -3.68 -1.69
N ALA A 60 -1.16 -2.47 -1.55
CA ALA A 60 -1.36 -1.57 -2.68
C ALA A 60 -0.03 -1.20 -3.34
N SER A 61 0.99 -0.79 -2.57
CA SER A 61 2.32 -0.49 -3.11
C SER A 61 2.92 -1.67 -3.90
N TYR A 62 2.72 -2.89 -3.43
CA TYR A 62 3.15 -4.10 -4.13
C TYR A 62 2.38 -4.33 -5.45
N ALA A 63 1.06 -4.15 -5.44
CA ALA A 63 0.21 -4.31 -6.63
C ALA A 63 0.53 -3.28 -7.72
N PHE A 64 0.80 -2.02 -7.33
CA PHE A 64 1.30 -0.98 -8.23
C PHE A 64 2.67 -1.34 -8.80
N GLY A 65 3.60 -1.82 -7.96
CA GLY A 65 4.96 -2.19 -8.38
C GLY A 65 5.02 -3.36 -9.36
N THR A 66 4.13 -4.34 -9.21
CA THR A 66 4.02 -5.51 -10.09
C THR A 66 3.16 -5.27 -11.33
N ARG A 67 2.65 -4.05 -11.53
CA ARG A 67 1.69 -3.69 -12.60
C ARG A 67 0.45 -4.60 -12.65
N GLN A 68 0.06 -5.16 -11.50
CA GLN A 68 -1.15 -5.96 -11.35
C GLN A 68 -2.41 -5.11 -11.12
N HIS A 69 -2.29 -3.78 -11.25
CA HIS A 69 -3.46 -2.91 -11.26
C HIS A 69 -4.44 -3.41 -12.34
N MET A 70 -5.64 -3.79 -11.93
CA MET A 70 -6.63 -4.47 -12.79
C MET A 70 -6.86 -3.74 -14.12
N ALA A 71 -6.80 -2.40 -14.10
CA ALA A 71 -6.85 -1.54 -15.30
C ALA A 71 -5.69 -1.78 -16.27
N LEU A 72 -4.45 -1.94 -15.79
CA LEU A 72 -3.28 -2.23 -16.63
C LEU A 72 -3.37 -3.61 -17.27
N VAL A 73 -3.98 -4.58 -16.59
CA VAL A 73 -4.16 -5.94 -17.10
C VAL A 73 -5.23 -5.96 -18.21
N PHE A 74 -6.38 -5.34 -17.99
CA PHE A 74 -7.45 -5.25 -19.00
C PHE A 74 -7.03 -4.49 -20.27
N PHE A 75 -6.28 -3.39 -20.14
CA PHE A 75 -5.80 -2.65 -21.32
C PHE A 75 -4.66 -3.37 -22.05
N LYS A 76 -3.92 -4.27 -21.36
CA LYS A 76 -2.85 -5.09 -21.97
C LYS A 76 -3.38 -6.03 -23.05
N GLU A 77 -4.57 -6.56 -22.83
CA GLU A 77 -5.19 -7.59 -23.68
C GLU A 77 -5.89 -7.00 -24.90
N LYS A 78 -6.37 -5.76 -24.83
CA LYS A 78 -7.24 -5.17 -25.86
C LYS A 78 -6.54 -4.28 -26.89
N SER A 79 -5.27 -3.92 -26.72
CA SER A 79 -4.57 -2.93 -27.57
C SER A 79 -3.24 -3.47 -28.14
N LYS A 80 -2.99 -3.24 -29.44
CA LYS A 80 -1.73 -3.58 -30.16
C LYS A 80 -1.03 -2.33 -30.68
N GLY A 81 0.31 -2.32 -30.64
CA GLY A 81 1.16 -1.29 -31.28
C GLY A 81 1.35 0.02 -30.49
N LEU A 82 1.66 1.11 -31.20
CA LEU A 82 2.00 2.44 -30.64
C LEU A 82 0.94 3.03 -29.69
N LYS A 83 -0.35 2.75 -29.93
CA LYS A 83 -1.45 3.17 -29.04
C LYS A 83 -1.35 2.56 -27.65
N LYS A 84 -0.82 1.34 -27.54
CA LYS A 84 -0.55 0.69 -26.26
C LYS A 84 0.47 1.49 -25.46
N LYS A 85 1.59 1.86 -26.08
CA LYS A 85 2.69 2.62 -25.43
C LYS A 85 2.20 3.97 -24.87
N ALA A 86 1.42 4.73 -25.65
CA ALA A 86 0.87 6.00 -25.19
C ALA A 86 -0.06 5.83 -23.97
N ILE A 87 -0.90 4.78 -23.96
CA ILE A 87 -1.80 4.47 -22.84
C ILE A 87 -0.99 4.08 -21.58
N TYR A 88 0.05 3.26 -21.71
CA TYR A 88 0.91 2.90 -20.57
C TYR A 88 1.60 4.12 -19.97
N VAL A 89 2.23 4.96 -20.79
CA VAL A 89 2.90 6.18 -20.31
C VAL A 89 1.89 7.12 -19.66
N PHE A 90 0.70 7.28 -20.23
CA PHE A 90 -0.35 8.11 -19.64
C PHE A 90 -0.80 7.59 -18.26
N ILE A 91 -1.06 6.29 -18.14
CA ILE A 91 -1.45 5.67 -16.86
C ILE A 91 -0.31 5.82 -15.84
N ASP A 92 0.93 5.58 -16.26
CA ASP A 92 2.11 5.67 -15.41
C ASP A 92 2.32 7.10 -14.87
N VAL A 93 2.09 8.11 -15.71
CA VAL A 93 2.12 9.53 -15.30
C VAL A 93 0.97 9.85 -14.34
N MET A 94 -0.24 9.34 -14.59
CA MET A 94 -1.37 9.53 -13.67
C MET A 94 -1.11 8.90 -12.30
N ILE A 95 -0.54 7.68 -12.26
CA ILE A 95 -0.17 7.00 -11.01
C ILE A 95 0.92 7.79 -10.28
N LEU A 96 1.93 8.31 -10.99
CA LEU A 96 2.95 9.19 -10.42
C LEU A 96 2.34 10.44 -9.80
N GLY A 97 1.45 11.12 -10.53
CA GLY A 97 0.74 12.30 -10.05
C GLY A 97 -0.07 12.01 -8.79
N PHE A 98 -0.81 10.89 -8.78
CA PHE A 98 -1.56 10.43 -7.62
C PHE A 98 -0.65 10.12 -6.42
N ALA A 99 0.45 9.39 -6.64
CA ALA A 99 1.40 9.05 -5.58
C ALA A 99 2.02 10.29 -4.94
N ILE A 100 2.43 11.28 -5.74
CA ILE A 100 3.08 12.50 -5.22
C ILE A 100 2.07 13.46 -4.59
N LEU A 101 0.98 13.77 -5.28
CA LEU A 101 0.03 14.79 -4.82
C LEU A 101 -0.90 14.28 -3.73
N VAL A 102 -1.43 13.07 -3.87
CA VAL A 102 -2.44 12.52 -2.96
C VAL A 102 -1.76 11.76 -1.82
N LEU A 103 -0.91 10.78 -2.13
CA LEU A 103 -0.33 9.93 -1.08
C LEU A 103 0.77 10.65 -0.28
N ILE A 104 1.74 11.27 -0.95
CA ILE A 104 2.85 11.95 -0.27
C ILE A 104 2.37 13.28 0.34
N LYS A 105 1.96 14.24 -0.47
CA LYS A 105 1.59 15.57 0.04
C LYS A 105 0.30 15.53 0.86
N GLY A 106 -0.77 14.95 0.31
CA GLY A 106 -2.05 14.81 1.02
C GLY A 106 -1.93 13.93 2.27
N GLY A 107 -1.27 12.77 2.17
CA GLY A 107 -1.04 11.88 3.30
C GLY A 107 -0.17 12.51 4.40
N TYR A 108 0.87 13.26 4.05
CA TYR A 108 1.68 14.00 5.04
C TYR A 108 0.87 15.11 5.73
N GLN A 109 0.07 15.87 4.99
CA GLN A 109 -0.79 16.90 5.57
C GLN A 109 -1.84 16.31 6.53
N LEU A 110 -2.44 15.18 6.15
CA LEU A 110 -3.35 14.44 7.03
C LEU A 110 -2.63 13.93 8.28
N ALA A 111 -1.47 13.28 8.13
CA ALA A 111 -0.72 12.71 9.24
C ALA A 111 -0.24 13.77 10.24
N SER A 112 0.28 14.90 9.73
CA SER A 112 0.72 16.03 10.57
C SER A 112 -0.46 16.70 11.29
N GLY A 113 -1.60 16.86 10.63
CA GLY A 113 -2.81 17.45 11.21
C GLY A 113 -3.40 16.66 12.39
N VAL A 114 -3.16 15.35 12.45
CA VAL A 114 -3.66 14.47 13.53
C VAL A 114 -2.55 13.91 14.41
N MET A 115 -1.33 14.46 14.32
CA MET A 115 -0.19 14.00 15.10
C MET A 115 -0.36 14.25 16.60
N GLY A 116 -1.08 15.31 16.99
CA GLY A 116 -1.41 15.60 18.38
C GLY A 116 -2.52 14.72 18.97
N ILE A 117 -3.26 13.99 18.14
CA ILE A 117 -4.39 13.16 18.58
C ILE A 117 -3.90 11.75 18.86
N LYS A 118 -4.02 11.31 20.11
CA LYS A 118 -3.70 9.94 20.52
C LYS A 118 -4.90 9.01 20.35
N THR A 119 -4.64 7.74 20.12
CA THR A 119 -5.67 6.72 20.14
C THR A 119 -6.16 6.47 21.57
N PRO A 120 -7.45 6.18 21.76
CA PRO A 120 -8.06 6.15 23.09
C PRO A 120 -7.54 4.99 23.97
N ILE A 121 -7.07 3.90 23.36
CA ILE A 121 -6.69 2.69 24.11
C ILE A 121 -5.17 2.53 24.16
N LEU A 122 -4.50 2.55 23.00
CA LEU A 122 -3.04 2.37 22.93
C LEU A 122 -2.25 3.65 23.23
N GLY A 123 -2.89 4.82 23.21
CA GLY A 123 -2.21 6.10 23.38
C GLY A 123 -1.23 6.44 22.24
N ILE A 124 -1.30 5.72 21.11
CA ILE A 124 -0.43 5.92 19.95
C ILE A 124 -0.92 7.16 19.20
N SER A 125 0.00 7.99 18.71
CA SER A 125 -0.38 9.13 17.86
C SER A 125 -1.03 8.64 16.57
N ARG A 126 -2.24 9.12 16.26
CA ARG A 126 -2.93 8.81 14.99
C ARG A 126 -2.13 9.27 13.78
N GLY A 127 -1.31 10.31 13.94
CA GLY A 127 -0.39 10.76 12.89
C GLY A 127 0.53 9.63 12.43
N LEU A 128 1.07 8.83 13.35
CA LEU A 128 1.94 7.70 13.02
C LEU A 128 1.23 6.64 12.20
N ILE A 129 -0.06 6.38 12.49
CA ILE A 129 -0.86 5.43 11.72
C ILE A 129 -1.03 5.93 10.28
N TYR A 130 -1.29 7.23 10.09
CA TYR A 130 -1.48 7.81 8.76
C TYR A 130 -0.17 8.09 8.00
N MET A 131 0.99 8.10 8.65
CA MET A 131 2.29 8.22 7.96
C MET A 131 2.58 7.06 7.00
N ILE A 132 1.85 5.94 7.11
CA ILE A 132 1.96 4.87 6.12
C ILE A 132 1.50 5.34 4.73
N ALA A 133 0.61 6.33 4.63
CA ALA A 133 0.17 6.89 3.35
C ALA A 133 1.33 7.55 2.58
N PRO A 134 2.06 8.55 3.12
CA PRO A 134 3.22 9.11 2.42
C PRO A 134 4.34 8.09 2.21
N PHE A 135 4.55 7.16 3.15
CA PHE A 135 5.53 6.09 2.98
C PHE A 135 5.22 5.18 1.79
N SER A 136 3.96 4.74 1.67
CA SER A 136 3.49 3.92 0.55
C SER A 136 3.56 4.68 -0.78
N GLY A 137 3.27 5.99 -0.78
CA GLY A 137 3.43 6.87 -1.93
C GLY A 137 4.87 6.98 -2.43
N ILE A 138 5.86 7.06 -1.53
CA ILE A 138 7.28 7.05 -1.89
C ILE A 138 7.65 5.72 -2.57
N ILE A 139 7.22 4.59 -2.00
CA ILE A 139 7.49 3.26 -2.57
C ILE A 139 6.88 3.14 -3.96
N ILE A 140 5.61 3.55 -4.14
CA ILE A 140 4.92 3.53 -5.43
C ILE A 140 5.65 4.40 -6.44
N THR A 141 6.11 5.59 -6.04
CA THR A 141 6.88 6.50 -6.90
C THR A 141 8.17 5.84 -7.40
N ILE A 142 8.93 5.19 -6.50
CA ILE A 142 10.15 4.46 -6.86
C ILE A 142 9.83 3.36 -7.88
N TYR A 143 8.81 2.55 -7.63
CA TYR A 143 8.38 1.50 -8.55
C TYR A 143 7.99 2.07 -9.91
N GLN A 144 7.24 3.17 -9.94
CA GLN A 144 6.75 3.78 -11.16
C GLN A 144 7.89 4.35 -12.01
N LEU A 145 8.90 4.95 -11.38
CA LEU A 145 10.12 5.39 -12.06
C LEU A 145 10.91 4.22 -12.65
N MET A 146 11.05 3.10 -11.92
CA MET A 146 11.71 1.89 -12.43
C MET A 146 10.96 1.26 -13.60
N ASN A 147 9.63 1.25 -13.52
CA ASN A 147 8.72 0.75 -14.54
C ASN A 147 8.81 1.56 -15.84
N ILE A 148 8.85 2.90 -15.74
CA ILE A 148 9.03 3.79 -16.89
C ILE A 148 10.40 3.56 -17.55
N LYS A 149 11.47 3.37 -16.76
CA LYS A 149 12.81 3.07 -17.30
C LYS A 149 12.83 1.75 -18.09
N GLU A 150 12.26 0.68 -17.53
CA GLU A 150 12.17 -0.62 -18.22
C GLU A 150 11.35 -0.53 -19.53
N ASP A 151 10.30 0.30 -19.58
CA ASP A 151 9.49 0.50 -20.79
C ASP A 151 10.21 1.32 -21.88
N ILE A 152 11.14 2.20 -21.50
CA ILE A 152 11.95 2.98 -22.44
C ILE A 152 13.06 2.10 -23.02
N GLU A 153 13.77 1.32 -22.18
CA GLU A 153 14.86 0.42 -22.59
C GLU A 153 14.39 -0.74 -23.50
N MET A 154 13.12 -1.16 -23.45
CA MET A 154 12.58 -2.18 -24.35
C MET A 154 12.34 -1.70 -25.79
N VAL A 155 12.49 -0.40 -26.06
CA VAL A 155 12.17 0.22 -27.36
C VAL A 155 13.42 0.55 -28.18
N ASP A 156 14.60 0.55 -27.54
CA ASP A 156 15.91 0.62 -28.20
C ASP A 156 16.44 -0.79 -28.52
#